data_AF-W9TIR9-F1
#
_entry.id   AF-W9TIR9-F1
#
_cell.length_a   1.000
_cell.length_b   1.000
_cell.length_c   1.000
_cell.angle_alpha   90.00
_cell.angle_beta   90.00
_cell.angle_gamma   90.00
#
_symmetry.space_group_name_H-M   'P 1'
#
loop_
_entity.id
_entity.type
_entity.pdbx_description
1 polymer ?
#
loop_
_entity_poly.entity_id
_entity_poly.type
_entity_poly.pdbx_seq_one_letter_code
_entity_poly.pdbx_strand_id
1 'polypeptide(L)'
;MTVAAGDTVRWIVGDTSSGSGEALRVNVLVKPTRSGLKTNLVITTSRRTYLLELTSTEKAWMASVSWDYPRDRMLALQRQAQAASAAAPVDTGLSLEKIRFRYAVSGSNPPWKPLRAFDDGEKVYIQFPAGIAQGELPPLFVIGAQGDGQLVNYRFRSPYYIVDRLFGAAELRLGGDGGDVVRIERTDGVARRN
;
A
#
# COMPACT_ATOMS: atom_id res chain seq x y z
N MET A 1 -18.60 -21.80 4.13
CA MET A 1 -19.95 -21.35 3.72
C MET A 1 -20.93 -22.34 4.30
N THR A 2 -22.08 -21.89 4.77
CA THR A 2 -23.16 -22.79 5.21
C THR A 2 -24.43 -22.49 4.43
N VAL A 3 -25.17 -23.53 4.07
CA VAL A 3 -26.44 -23.45 3.34
C VAL A 3 -27.50 -24.18 4.14
N ALA A 4 -28.63 -23.52 4.39
CA ALA A 4 -29.74 -24.09 5.15
C ALA A 4 -31.07 -23.81 4.42
N ALA A 5 -31.90 -24.84 4.27
CA ALA A 5 -33.23 -24.73 3.67
C ALA A 5 -34.31 -25.18 4.66
N GLY A 6 -35.48 -24.55 4.62
CA GLY A 6 -36.60 -24.87 5.53
C GLY A 6 -37.31 -26.20 5.23
N ASP A 7 -37.26 -26.67 3.97
CA ASP A 7 -37.77 -27.98 3.54
C ASP A 7 -36.70 -28.66 2.68
N THR A 8 -35.81 -29.43 3.32
CA THR A 8 -34.72 -30.16 2.66
C THR A 8 -35.16 -31.49 2.04
N VAL A 9 -36.39 -31.96 2.32
CA VAL A 9 -36.90 -33.23 1.78
C VAL A 9 -37.40 -33.02 0.36
N ARG A 10 -38.05 -31.88 0.08
CA ARG A 10 -38.63 -31.59 -1.24
C ARG A 10 -37.79 -30.68 -2.12
N TRP A 11 -36.71 -30.14 -1.57
CA TRP A 11 -35.71 -29.35 -2.27
C TRP A 11 -34.32 -29.95 -2.11
N ILE A 12 -33.72 -30.36 -3.22
CA ILE A 12 -32.34 -30.85 -3.27
C ILE A 12 -31.44 -29.62 -3.39
N VAL A 13 -30.55 -29.44 -2.43
CA VAL A 13 -29.56 -28.36 -2.40
C VAL A 13 -28.17 -28.96 -2.43
N GLY A 14 -27.34 -28.49 -3.34
CA GLY A 14 -25.92 -28.83 -3.40
C GLY A 14 -25.10 -27.60 -3.72
N ASP A 15 -23.81 -27.64 -3.44
CA ASP A 15 -22.86 -26.60 -3.83
C ASP A 15 -21.68 -27.18 -4.61
N THR A 16 -21.14 -26.36 -5.49
CA THR A 16 -19.93 -26.68 -6.25
C THR A 16 -19.08 -25.43 -6.41
N SER A 17 -17.79 -25.59 -6.68
CA SER A 17 -16.89 -24.48 -6.93
C SER A 17 -16.46 -24.46 -8.39
N SER A 18 -16.32 -23.25 -8.93
CA SER A 18 -15.84 -23.00 -10.29
C SER A 18 -14.80 -21.89 -10.28
N GLY A 19 -13.82 -21.96 -11.18
CA GLY A 19 -12.72 -21.00 -11.25
C GLY A 19 -11.59 -21.29 -10.26
N SER A 20 -10.57 -20.43 -10.25
CA SER A 20 -9.37 -20.59 -9.44
C SER A 20 -8.91 -19.25 -8.86
N GLY A 21 -8.19 -19.29 -7.73
CA GLY A 21 -7.65 -18.09 -7.09
C GLY A 21 -8.74 -17.05 -6.76
N GLU A 22 -8.52 -15.79 -7.15
CA GLU A 22 -9.48 -14.69 -6.93
C GLU A 22 -10.78 -14.84 -7.76
N ALA A 23 -10.76 -15.67 -8.80
CA ALA A 23 -11.91 -15.99 -9.62
C ALA A 23 -12.71 -17.19 -9.09
N LEU A 24 -12.31 -17.80 -7.96
CA LEU A 24 -13.08 -18.89 -7.34
C LEU A 24 -14.49 -18.39 -6.98
N ARG A 25 -15.50 -19.13 -7.43
CA ARG A 25 -16.91 -18.88 -7.15
C ARG A 25 -17.54 -20.15 -6.64
N VAL A 26 -18.36 -20.01 -5.60
CA VAL A 26 -19.21 -21.10 -5.11
C VAL A 26 -20.59 -20.93 -5.72
N ASN A 27 -21.07 -21.97 -6.38
CA ASN A 27 -22.38 -22.04 -7.00
C ASN A 27 -23.27 -22.94 -6.13
N VAL A 28 -24.45 -22.45 -5.78
CA VAL A 28 -25.45 -23.22 -5.04
C VAL A 28 -26.51 -23.68 -6.05
N LEU A 29 -26.64 -24.98 -6.20
CA LEU A 29 -27.65 -25.62 -7.04
C LEU A 29 -28.86 -25.97 -6.20
N VAL A 30 -30.04 -25.61 -6.69
CA VAL A 30 -31.30 -25.83 -6.00
C VAL A 30 -32.27 -26.48 -6.99
N LYS A 31 -32.76 -27.68 -6.67
CA LYS A 31 -33.69 -28.42 -7.51
C LYS A 31 -34.95 -28.81 -6.70
N PRO A 32 -36.15 -28.34 -7.09
CA PRO A 32 -37.38 -28.83 -6.50
C PRO A 32 -37.71 -30.24 -7.00
N THR A 33 -38.38 -31.02 -6.17
CA THR A 33 -38.85 -32.37 -6.53
C THR A 33 -40.17 -32.37 -7.28
N ARG A 34 -40.99 -31.30 -7.14
CA ARG A 34 -42.31 -31.12 -7.78
C ARG A 34 -42.62 -29.64 -8.01
N SER A 35 -43.57 -29.32 -8.89
CA SER A 35 -44.12 -27.97 -9.07
C SER A 35 -45.02 -27.56 -7.88
N GLY A 36 -45.25 -26.25 -7.70
CA GLY A 36 -46.19 -25.73 -6.70
C GLY A 36 -45.65 -25.66 -5.27
N LEU A 37 -44.35 -25.87 -5.05
CA LEU A 37 -43.70 -25.79 -3.75
C LEU A 37 -43.24 -24.36 -3.44
N LYS A 38 -43.29 -23.98 -2.16
CA LYS A 38 -42.70 -22.74 -1.63
C LYS A 38 -41.85 -23.03 -0.40
N THR A 39 -40.69 -22.41 -0.29
CA THR A 39 -39.82 -22.51 0.89
C THR A 39 -38.84 -21.35 0.95
N ASN A 40 -38.04 -21.29 2.02
CA ASN A 40 -36.96 -20.32 2.18
C ASN A 40 -35.59 -21.01 2.15
N LEU A 41 -34.59 -20.30 1.64
CA LEU A 41 -33.18 -20.70 1.62
C LEU A 41 -32.33 -19.60 2.24
N VAL A 42 -31.51 -19.97 3.22
CA VAL A 42 -30.53 -19.10 3.87
C VAL A 42 -29.12 -19.54 3.48
N ILE A 43 -28.34 -18.61 2.96
CA ILE A 43 -26.92 -18.84 2.63
C ILE A 43 -26.08 -17.89 3.47
N THR A 44 -25.20 -18.44 4.30
CA THR A 44 -24.30 -17.64 5.14
C THR A 44 -22.86 -17.78 4.67
N THR A 45 -22.24 -16.64 4.44
CA THR A 45 -20.82 -16.50 4.06
C THR A 45 -20.05 -15.77 5.15
N SER A 46 -18.74 -15.61 4.97
CA SER A 46 -17.91 -14.86 5.92
C SER A 46 -18.25 -13.37 6.01
N ARG A 47 -18.97 -12.81 5.03
CA ARG A 47 -19.28 -11.36 4.97
C ARG A 47 -20.76 -11.03 4.85
N ARG A 48 -21.60 -11.98 4.46
CA ARG A 48 -22.99 -11.74 4.06
C ARG A 48 -23.88 -12.94 4.38
N THR A 49 -25.14 -12.65 4.68
CA THR A 49 -26.23 -13.62 4.78
C THR A 49 -27.24 -13.30 3.69
N TYR A 50 -27.63 -14.30 2.91
CA TYR A 50 -28.64 -14.20 1.87
C TYR A 50 -29.90 -14.92 2.33
N LEU A 51 -31.04 -14.25 2.20
CA LEU A 51 -32.36 -14.80 2.48
C LEU A 51 -33.11 -14.84 1.15
N LEU A 52 -33.45 -16.04 0.70
CA LEU A 52 -34.15 -16.27 -0.56
C LEU A 52 -35.49 -16.94 -0.29
N GLU A 53 -36.53 -16.49 -0.98
CA GLU A 53 -37.78 -17.21 -1.12
C GLU A 53 -37.74 -18.00 -2.43
N LEU A 54 -38.04 -19.29 -2.36
CA LEU A 54 -38.03 -20.20 -3.50
C LEU A 54 -39.46 -20.62 -3.83
N THR A 55 -39.84 -20.49 -5.10
CA THR A 55 -41.12 -20.99 -5.63
C THR A 55 -40.88 -21.89 -6.82
N SER A 56 -41.38 -23.12 -6.76
CA SER A 56 -41.29 -24.10 -7.86
C SER A 56 -42.46 -23.93 -8.84
N THR A 57 -42.16 -23.79 -10.13
CA THR A 57 -43.17 -23.64 -11.21
C THR A 57 -42.88 -24.60 -12.35
N GLU A 58 -43.89 -24.91 -13.17
CA GLU A 58 -43.73 -25.81 -14.32
C GLU A 58 -42.94 -25.18 -15.49
N LYS A 59 -42.85 -23.85 -15.52
CA LYS A 59 -42.33 -23.09 -16.67
C LYS A 59 -40.94 -22.48 -16.43
N ALA A 60 -40.47 -22.40 -15.19
CA ALA A 60 -39.17 -21.83 -14.86
C ALA A 60 -38.06 -22.87 -15.06
N TRP A 61 -37.60 -23.02 -16.30
CA TRP A 61 -36.42 -23.80 -16.62
C TRP A 61 -35.17 -22.91 -16.46
N MET A 62 -34.17 -23.39 -15.70
CA MET A 62 -32.84 -22.77 -15.53
C MET A 62 -32.80 -21.31 -14.99
N ALA A 63 -33.58 -20.99 -13.96
CA ALA A 63 -33.42 -19.71 -13.28
C ALA A 63 -32.05 -19.61 -12.57
N SER A 64 -31.33 -18.50 -12.79
CA SER A 64 -30.05 -18.21 -12.14
C SER A 64 -30.05 -16.83 -11.49
N VAL A 65 -29.47 -16.72 -10.30
CA VAL A 65 -29.27 -15.45 -9.59
C VAL A 65 -27.79 -15.29 -9.26
N SER A 66 -27.24 -14.11 -9.54
CA SER A 66 -25.86 -13.75 -9.21
C SER A 66 -25.81 -12.35 -8.63
N TRP A 67 -24.87 -12.12 -7.72
CA TRP A 67 -24.60 -10.81 -7.13
C TRP A 67 -23.21 -10.34 -7.54
N ASP A 68 -23.10 -9.11 -8.06
CA ASP A 68 -21.82 -8.42 -8.23
C ASP A 68 -21.65 -7.37 -7.13
N TYR A 69 -20.42 -7.26 -6.59
CA TYR A 69 -20.03 -6.33 -5.55
C TYR A 69 -18.86 -5.45 -6.03
N PRO A 70 -19.13 -4.38 -6.81
CA PRO A 70 -18.11 -3.58 -7.47
C PRO A 70 -17.10 -2.95 -6.50
N ARG A 71 -17.57 -2.53 -5.31
CA ARG A 71 -16.72 -1.94 -4.27
C ARG A 71 -15.67 -2.91 -3.75
N ASP A 72 -16.01 -4.19 -3.59
CA ASP A 72 -15.06 -5.21 -3.11
C ASP A 72 -13.95 -5.42 -4.14
N ARG A 73 -14.29 -5.42 -5.43
CA ARG A 73 -13.33 -5.53 -6.54
C ARG A 73 -12.37 -4.33 -6.56
N MET A 74 -12.90 -3.12 -6.39
CA MET A 74 -12.08 -1.90 -6.36
C MET A 74 -11.13 -1.88 -5.15
N LEU A 75 -11.60 -2.29 -3.97
CA LEU A 75 -10.76 -2.41 -2.78
C LEU A 75 -9.65 -3.46 -2.96
N ALA A 76 -9.94 -4.60 -3.60
CA ALA A 76 -8.93 -5.60 -3.90
C ALA A 76 -7.84 -5.04 -4.84
N LEU A 77 -8.25 -4.34 -5.91
CA LEU A 77 -7.32 -3.68 -6.84
C LEU A 77 -6.46 -2.61 -6.14
N GLN A 78 -7.05 -1.80 -5.27
CA GLN A 78 -6.32 -0.80 -4.49
C GLN A 78 -5.26 -1.44 -3.58
N ARG A 79 -5.58 -2.56 -2.91
CA ARG A 79 -4.61 -3.29 -2.08
C ARG A 79 -3.48 -3.88 -2.91
N GLN A 80 -3.79 -4.45 -4.07
CA GLN A 80 -2.77 -4.97 -4.99
C GLN A 80 -1.85 -3.85 -5.48
N ALA A 81 -2.39 -2.69 -5.85
CA ALA A 81 -1.59 -1.53 -6.26
C ALA A 81 -0.69 -1.00 -5.12
N GLN A 82 -1.21 -0.94 -3.89
CA GLN A 82 -0.42 -0.56 -2.71
C GLN A 82 0.72 -1.54 -2.44
N ALA A 83 0.45 -2.85 -2.51
CA ALA A 83 1.49 -3.87 -2.32
C ALA A 83 2.57 -3.82 -3.41
N ALA A 84 2.17 -3.62 -4.67
CA ALA A 84 3.11 -3.45 -5.78
C ALA A 84 3.97 -2.20 -5.62
N SER A 85 3.38 -1.08 -5.17
CA SER A 85 4.11 0.16 -4.88
C SER A 85 5.12 -0.02 -3.74
N ALA A 86 4.75 -0.75 -2.67
CA ALA A 86 5.64 -1.04 -1.56
C ALA A 86 6.80 -1.97 -1.94
N ALA A 87 6.60 -2.87 -2.90
CA ALA A 87 7.62 -3.79 -3.40
C ALA A 87 8.51 -3.16 -4.50
N ALA A 88 8.14 -2.00 -5.04
CA ALA A 88 8.88 -1.35 -6.10
C ALA A 88 10.25 -0.85 -5.58
N PRO A 89 11.33 -0.97 -6.38
CA PRO A 89 12.62 -0.41 -6.02
C PRO A 89 12.53 1.10 -5.71
N VAL A 90 13.28 1.52 -4.69
CA VAL A 90 13.40 2.94 -4.30
C VAL A 90 13.91 3.77 -5.47
N ASP A 91 14.91 3.24 -6.20
CA ASP A 91 15.35 3.75 -7.49
C ASP A 91 15.85 2.60 -8.38
N THR A 92 15.80 2.78 -9.70
CA THR A 92 16.31 1.83 -10.69
C THR A 92 17.76 2.16 -11.03
N GLY A 93 18.67 1.17 -10.96
CA GLY A 93 20.08 1.36 -11.32
C GLY A 93 21.02 1.65 -10.13
N LEU A 94 20.53 1.54 -8.90
CA LEU A 94 21.33 1.63 -7.67
C LEU A 94 22.28 0.41 -7.61
N SER A 95 23.53 0.59 -8.05
CA SER A 95 24.58 -0.43 -7.93
C SER A 95 25.27 -0.29 -6.58
N LEU A 96 25.34 -1.39 -5.82
CA LEU A 96 26.01 -1.45 -4.51
C LEU A 96 27.45 -0.92 -4.57
N GLU A 97 28.13 -1.11 -5.71
CA GLU A 97 29.52 -0.69 -5.94
C GLU A 97 29.70 0.83 -6.02
N LYS A 98 28.63 1.56 -6.36
CA LYS A 98 28.64 3.03 -6.50
C LYS A 98 28.20 3.75 -5.23
N ILE A 99 27.65 3.03 -4.25
CA ILE A 99 27.16 3.64 -3.00
C ILE A 99 28.33 4.20 -2.19
N ARG A 100 28.19 5.43 -1.70
CA ARG A 100 29.15 6.12 -0.85
C ARG A 100 28.48 6.63 0.43
N PHE A 101 28.89 6.08 1.57
CA PHE A 101 28.43 6.50 2.91
C PHE A 101 29.34 7.59 3.47
N ARG A 102 29.23 8.79 2.90
CA ARG A 102 30.13 9.91 3.18
C ARG A 102 29.41 11.15 3.72
N TYR A 103 28.23 10.96 4.29
CA TYR A 103 27.46 12.04 4.91
C TYR A 103 27.26 11.77 6.39
N ALA A 104 27.55 12.78 7.21
CA ALA A 104 27.25 12.80 8.63
C ALA A 104 25.93 13.54 8.87
N VAL A 105 25.11 13.03 9.81
CA VAL A 105 23.86 13.64 10.24
C VAL A 105 24.06 14.22 11.65
N SER A 106 23.83 15.51 11.82
CA SER A 106 24.03 16.26 13.08
C SER A 106 22.90 17.26 13.34
N GLY A 107 22.93 17.97 14.46
CA GLY A 107 21.88 18.91 14.86
C GLY A 107 20.81 18.25 15.75
N SER A 108 19.58 18.76 15.69
CA SER A 108 18.45 18.38 16.53
C SER A 108 18.17 16.86 16.53
N ASN A 109 17.38 16.40 17.51
CA ASN A 109 16.96 15.00 17.63
C ASN A 109 15.44 14.77 17.61
N PRO A 110 14.73 15.26 16.57
CA PRO A 110 13.30 15.02 16.42
C PRO A 110 13.00 13.58 15.99
N PRO A 111 11.75 13.10 16.14
CA PRO A 111 11.32 11.78 15.67
C PRO A 111 11.51 11.55 14.16
N TRP A 112 11.60 12.62 13.38
CA TRP A 112 11.84 12.59 11.94
C TRP A 112 13.32 12.64 11.56
N LYS A 113 14.26 12.66 12.51
CA LYS A 113 15.69 12.76 12.18
C LYS A 113 16.12 11.62 11.23
N PRO A 114 16.78 11.92 10.09
CA PRO A 114 17.36 10.91 9.23
C PRO A 114 18.29 9.96 9.97
N LEU A 115 18.18 8.67 9.64
CA LEU A 115 19.05 7.62 10.15
C LEU A 115 20.42 7.65 9.50
N ARG A 116 20.47 7.97 8.20
CA ARG A 116 21.70 8.09 7.41
C ARG A 116 21.46 8.84 6.11
N ALA A 117 22.54 9.29 5.49
CA ALA A 117 22.55 9.75 4.11
C ALA A 117 23.72 9.11 3.34
N PHE A 118 23.51 8.86 2.05
CA PHE A 118 24.52 8.29 1.15
C PHE A 118 24.24 8.74 -0.28
N ASP A 119 25.21 8.60 -1.17
CA ASP A 119 25.03 8.89 -2.60
C ASP A 119 25.50 7.74 -3.49
N ASP A 120 25.12 7.78 -4.76
CA ASP A 120 25.58 6.85 -5.81
C ASP A 120 26.54 7.50 -6.83
N GLY A 121 27.06 8.69 -6.50
CA GLY A 121 27.85 9.54 -7.41
C GLY A 121 27.04 10.53 -8.24
N GLU A 122 25.71 10.39 -8.32
CA GLU A 122 24.84 11.31 -9.05
C GLU A 122 23.76 11.91 -8.14
N LYS A 123 23.13 11.06 -7.32
CA LYS A 123 22.01 11.40 -6.44
C LYS A 123 22.35 11.14 -4.98
N VAL A 124 21.74 11.92 -4.09
CA VAL A 124 21.82 11.71 -2.64
C VAL A 124 20.52 11.12 -2.13
N TYR A 125 20.64 10.06 -1.33
CA TYR A 125 19.56 9.35 -0.67
C TYR A 125 19.64 9.65 0.83
N ILE A 126 18.56 10.20 1.38
CA ILE A 126 18.44 10.51 2.81
C ILE A 126 17.40 9.57 3.38
N GLN A 127 17.82 8.65 4.26
CA GLN A 127 16.95 7.65 4.86
C GLN A 127 16.34 8.16 6.16
N PHE A 128 15.03 8.13 6.25
CA PHE A 128 14.27 8.47 7.44
C PHE A 128 13.82 7.21 8.22
N PRO A 129 13.37 7.37 9.48
CA PRO A 129 12.65 6.32 10.19
C PRO A 129 11.39 5.90 9.43
N ALA A 130 10.98 4.63 9.53
CA ALA A 130 9.85 4.09 8.78
C ALA A 130 8.51 4.84 9.03
N GLY A 131 8.35 5.45 10.21
CA GLY A 131 7.18 6.25 10.57
C GLY A 131 7.10 7.63 9.91
N ILE A 132 8.11 8.05 9.14
CA ILE A 132 8.15 9.40 8.52
C ILE A 132 6.94 9.69 7.64
N ALA A 133 6.37 8.67 6.99
CA ALA A 133 5.23 8.82 6.10
C ALA A 133 3.92 9.19 6.83
N GLN A 134 3.89 9.08 8.16
CA GLN A 134 2.74 9.46 8.99
C GLN A 134 2.87 10.87 9.59
N GLY A 135 4.06 11.47 9.53
CA GLY A 135 4.36 12.79 10.07
C GLY A 135 4.51 13.86 8.99
N GLU A 136 4.80 15.08 9.42
CA GLU A 136 5.12 16.17 8.51
C GLU A 136 6.54 16.02 7.95
N LEU A 137 6.66 16.23 6.64
CA LEU A 137 7.88 16.03 5.87
C LEU A 137 8.74 17.30 5.90
N PRO A 138 9.94 17.29 6.53
CA PRO A 138 10.78 18.49 6.63
C PRO A 138 11.25 18.95 5.24
N PRO A 139 11.11 20.23 4.88
CA PRO A 139 11.76 20.81 3.71
C PRO A 139 13.28 20.66 3.76
N LEU A 140 13.89 20.37 2.60
CA LEU A 140 15.34 20.21 2.43
C LEU A 140 15.95 21.43 1.73
N PHE A 141 16.93 22.05 2.38
CA PHE A 141 17.71 23.17 1.86
C PHE A 141 19.15 22.74 1.65
N VAL A 142 19.69 22.88 0.44
CA VAL A 142 21.13 22.68 0.20
C VAL A 142 21.86 23.98 0.50
N ILE A 143 22.94 23.89 1.27
CA ILE A 143 23.75 25.04 1.63
C ILE A 143 24.76 25.31 0.50
N GLY A 144 24.64 26.49 -0.11
CA GLY A 144 25.54 26.99 -1.16
C GLY A 144 26.91 27.40 -0.63
N ALA A 145 27.82 27.74 -1.54
CA ALA A 145 29.19 28.14 -1.19
C ALA A 145 29.26 29.41 -0.33
N GLN A 146 28.22 30.25 -0.37
CA GLN A 146 28.12 31.48 0.42
C GLN A 146 27.35 31.28 1.74
N GLY A 147 26.97 30.03 2.07
CA GLY A 147 26.18 29.72 3.26
C GLY A 147 24.68 29.97 3.12
N ASP A 148 24.21 30.35 1.92
CA ASP A 148 22.81 30.52 1.59
C ASP A 148 22.10 29.16 1.42
N GLY A 149 20.92 29.01 2.02
CA GLY A 149 20.10 27.81 1.88
C GLY A 149 19.25 27.87 0.61
N GLN A 150 19.49 26.97 -0.34
CA GLN A 150 18.77 26.87 -1.60
C GLN A 150 17.80 25.70 -1.56
N LEU A 151 16.53 25.96 -1.90
CA LEU A 151 15.56 24.88 -2.09
C LEU A 151 15.93 24.09 -3.35
N VAL A 152 16.04 22.78 -3.21
CA VAL A 152 16.35 21.89 -4.32
C VAL A 152 15.14 21.04 -4.67
N ASN A 153 15.08 20.59 -5.92
CA ASN A 153 14.11 19.57 -6.29
C ASN A 153 14.51 18.25 -5.63
N TYR A 154 13.60 17.66 -4.87
CA TYR A 154 13.74 16.34 -4.27
C TYR A 154 12.41 15.60 -4.38
N ARG A 155 12.48 14.27 -4.31
CA ARG A 155 11.31 13.40 -4.33
C ARG A 155 11.27 12.54 -3.07
N PHE A 156 10.07 12.31 -2.54
CA PHE A 156 9.88 11.39 -1.42
C PHE A 156 9.44 10.01 -1.93
N ARG A 157 10.18 8.98 -1.55
CA ARG A 157 9.93 7.57 -1.83
C ARG A 157 10.17 6.81 -0.54
N SER A 158 9.11 6.60 0.24
CA SER A 158 9.21 6.12 1.62
C SER A 158 10.21 4.95 1.78
N PRO A 159 11.14 5.00 2.75
CA PRO A 159 11.38 6.08 3.72
C PRO A 159 12.50 7.05 3.29
N TYR A 160 12.66 7.34 2.00
CA TYR A 160 13.77 8.14 1.46
C TYR A 160 13.33 9.49 0.90
N TYR A 161 14.16 10.51 1.12
CA TYR A 161 14.31 11.58 0.13
C TYR A 161 15.39 11.22 -0.87
N ILE A 162 15.11 11.51 -2.14
CA ILE A 162 16.05 11.36 -3.24
C ILE A 162 16.26 12.75 -3.84
N VAL A 163 17.51 13.20 -3.81
CA VAL A 163 17.95 14.49 -4.33
C VAL A 163 18.71 14.23 -5.61
N ASP A 164 18.27 14.81 -6.73
CA ASP A 164 18.85 14.54 -8.06
C ASP A 164 20.18 15.28 -8.33
N ARG A 165 20.92 15.61 -7.26
CA ARG A 165 22.26 16.19 -7.32
C ARG A 165 23.04 15.92 -6.03
N LEU A 166 24.38 15.88 -6.17
CA LEU A 166 25.28 15.91 -5.02
C LEU A 166 25.31 17.29 -4.35
N PHE A 167 25.54 17.30 -3.03
CA PHE A 167 25.76 18.52 -2.27
C PHE A 167 26.86 18.33 -1.22
N GLY A 168 27.47 19.44 -0.77
CA GLY A 168 28.43 19.46 0.33
C GLY A 168 27.76 19.46 1.71
N ALA A 169 26.76 20.32 1.89
CA ALA A 169 25.93 20.35 3.09
C ALA A 169 24.46 20.65 2.74
N ALA A 170 23.55 20.10 3.54
CA ALA A 170 22.12 20.38 3.47
C ALA A 170 21.51 20.41 4.86
N GLU A 171 20.38 21.08 5.00
CA GLU A 171 19.62 21.20 6.24
C GLU A 171 18.17 20.84 6.02
N LEU A 172 17.64 20.03 6.94
CA LEU A 172 16.23 19.75 7.10
C LEU A 172 15.73 20.62 8.24
N ARG A 173 14.67 21.38 8.00
CA ARG A 173 14.12 22.33 8.98
C ARG A 173 12.63 22.08 9.14
N LEU A 174 12.15 21.97 10.37
CA LEU A 174 10.71 21.84 10.65
C LEU A 174 10.35 22.54 11.97
N GLY A 175 9.31 23.37 11.99
CA GLY A 175 8.80 23.99 13.22
C GLY A 175 8.98 25.50 13.41
N GLY A 176 9.11 26.31 12.35
CA GLY A 176 9.12 27.78 12.48
C GLY A 176 10.35 28.36 13.20
N ASP A 177 10.21 29.55 13.82
CA ASP A 177 11.29 30.20 14.58
C ASP A 177 11.66 29.36 15.81
N GLY A 178 12.90 28.87 15.85
CA GLY A 178 13.38 27.92 16.87
C GLY A 178 13.01 26.45 16.57
N GLY A 179 12.53 26.15 15.37
CA GLY A 179 12.23 24.79 14.92
C GLY A 179 13.45 23.88 14.88
N ASP A 180 13.19 22.57 14.78
CA ASP A 180 14.23 21.55 14.71
C ASP A 180 15.00 21.66 13.40
N VAL A 181 16.34 21.72 13.52
CA VAL A 181 17.26 21.77 12.38
C VAL A 181 18.19 20.57 12.44
N VAL A 182 18.14 19.75 11.40
CA VAL A 182 19.06 18.62 11.22
C VAL A 182 19.95 18.91 10.02
N ARG A 183 21.26 18.85 10.23
CA ARG A 183 22.28 19.10 9.21
C ARG A 183 22.83 17.79 8.68
N ILE A 184 23.02 17.73 7.36
CA ILE A 184 23.61 16.60 6.64
C ILE A 184 24.83 17.14 5.89
N GLU A 185 26.01 16.65 6.21
CA GLU A 185 27.27 17.22 5.70
C GLU A 185 28.24 16.15 5.22
N ARG A 186 28.90 16.41 4.10
CA ARG A 186 29.82 15.47 3.48
C ARG A 186 31.15 15.43 4.25
N THR A 187 31.59 14.25 4.63
CA THR A 187 32.75 14.05 5.53
C THR A 187 34.09 14.01 4.80
N ASP A 188 34.10 13.84 3.48
CA ASP A 188 35.31 13.76 2.66
C ASP A 188 35.81 15.12 2.15
N GLY A 189 35.08 16.22 2.42
CA GLY A 189 35.41 17.58 2.01
C GLY A 189 36.15 18.43 3.04
N VAL A 190 36.40 17.91 4.25
CA VAL A 190 37.07 18.67 5.32
C VAL A 190 38.58 18.64 5.07
N ALA A 191 39.12 19.72 4.50
CA ALA A 191 40.54 20.02 4.66
C ALA A 191 40.85 20.04 6.15
N ARG A 192 41.68 19.10 6.62
CA ARG A 192 42.22 19.11 7.99
C ARG A 192 42.93 20.46 8.18
N ARG A 193 42.33 21.37 8.94
CA ARG A 193 43.06 22.49 9.52
C ARG A 193 43.95 21.91 10.62
N ASN A 194 45.24 21.79 10.30
CA ASN A 194 46.30 21.71 11.29
C ASN A 194 46.45 23.06 12.00
#